data_AF-A0A964JML8-F1
#
_entry.id   AF-A0A964JML8-F1
#
_cell.length_a   1.000
_cell.length_b   1.000
_cell.length_c   1.000
_cell.angle_alpha   90.00
_cell.angle_beta   90.00
_cell.angle_gamma   90.00
#
_symmetry.space_group_name_H-M   'P 1'
#
loop_
_entity.id
_entity.type
_entity.pdbx_description
1 polymer ?
#
loop_
_entity_poly.entity_id
_entity_poly.type
_entity_poly.pdbx_seq_one_letter_code
_entity_poly.pdbx_strand_id
1 'polypeptide(L)'
;MIARLLCLVGFCLVGCAQVVAADVDALVEDRGVSRGPDLRPLEPGETPRFDAALLPPSVAPTSPPDPDQGPSPATEPPLVPTAPPTDAPDPPDVPDPSAVPSAQPPEPDQGPPPATEPPPEPECRTDDDCGAADMLCFGTHCVIDPAAPHQVGEGACTNDADDTVMRENRRWRDVGSACGLACLGQMMQQPCVNACVVTQTGLSARCSGCYGAWVSCVGALCIIPCGFNDDAVDCAECRERLCDVPLEICGGFAAPLAW
;
A
#
# COMPACT_ATOMS: atom_id res chain seq x y z
N MET A 1 8.50 42.22 8.74
CA MET A 1 9.76 41.58 8.25
C MET A 1 10.73 41.16 9.36
N ILE A 2 10.52 41.52 10.63
CA ILE A 2 11.41 41.11 11.74
C ILE A 2 11.12 39.68 12.26
N ALA A 3 9.91 39.16 12.05
CA ALA A 3 9.51 37.82 12.51
C ALA A 3 10.16 36.64 11.74
N ARG A 4 10.73 36.87 10.54
CA ARG A 4 11.38 35.81 9.75
C ARG A 4 12.84 35.57 10.11
N LEU A 5 13.49 36.47 10.85
CA LEU A 5 14.92 36.32 11.19
C LEU A 5 15.16 35.46 12.45
N LEU A 6 14.13 35.26 13.30
CA LEU A 6 14.27 34.53 14.56
C LEU A 6 14.16 33.00 14.41
N CYS A 7 13.70 32.47 13.28
CA CYS A 7 13.68 31.01 13.03
C CYS A 7 15.05 30.42 12.68
N LEU A 8 16.03 31.22 12.27
CA LEU A 8 17.33 30.71 11.81
C LEU A 8 18.34 30.49 12.94
N VAL A 9 18.07 30.96 14.17
CA VAL A 9 19.03 30.88 15.28
C VAL A 9 18.39 30.13 16.47
N GLY A 10 18.26 28.81 16.33
CA GLY A 10 18.42 27.90 17.46
C GLY A 10 17.25 27.74 18.46
N PHE A 11 15.99 27.70 18.01
CA PHE A 11 14.86 27.35 18.89
C PHE A 11 13.77 26.49 18.21
N CYS A 12 14.17 25.43 17.48
CA CYS A 12 13.25 24.59 16.70
C CYS A 12 12.91 23.20 17.30
N LEU A 13 13.20 22.91 18.57
CA LEU A 13 12.91 21.55 19.11
C LEU A 13 11.65 21.42 19.98
N VAL A 14 10.98 22.52 20.36
CA VAL A 14 9.78 22.42 21.22
C VAL A 14 8.52 23.04 20.60
N GLY A 15 8.66 23.89 19.58
CA GLY A 15 7.53 24.64 18.99
C GLY A 15 6.79 23.99 17.82
N CYS A 16 7.43 23.08 17.06
CA CYS A 16 6.80 22.51 15.87
C CYS A 16 5.75 21.43 16.17
N ALA A 17 5.79 20.79 17.35
CA ALA A 17 4.85 19.72 17.69
C ALA A 17 3.41 20.22 17.93
N GLN A 18 3.21 21.48 18.28
CA GLN A 18 1.86 21.99 18.60
C GLN A 18 1.11 22.58 17.40
N VAL A 19 1.81 22.93 16.31
CA VAL A 19 1.15 23.51 15.12
C VAL A 19 0.54 22.42 14.25
N VAL A 20 1.12 21.21 14.21
CA VAL A 20 0.55 20.09 13.42
C VAL A 20 -0.69 19.46 14.05
N ALA A 21 -0.90 19.60 15.37
CA ALA A 21 -2.07 19.04 16.04
C ALA A 21 -3.37 19.80 15.75
N ALA A 22 -3.31 21.09 15.41
CA ALA A 22 -4.51 21.91 15.22
C ALA A 22 -5.14 21.78 13.82
N ASP A 23 -4.38 21.37 12.80
CA ASP A 23 -4.90 21.21 11.42
C ASP A 23 -5.53 19.83 11.17
N VAL A 24 -5.19 18.80 11.95
CA VAL A 24 -5.75 17.44 11.76
C VAL A 24 -7.21 17.36 12.24
N ASP A 25 -7.58 18.04 13.32
CA ASP A 25 -8.95 18.04 13.83
C ASP A 25 -9.96 18.67 12.84
N ALA A 26 -9.53 19.67 12.05
CA ALA A 26 -10.38 20.30 11.05
C ALA A 26 -10.63 19.45 9.79
N LEU A 27 -9.78 18.45 9.51
CA LEU A 27 -9.91 17.56 8.34
C LEU A 27 -10.75 16.30 8.62
N VAL A 28 -10.92 15.93 9.90
CA VAL A 28 -11.67 14.72 10.29
C VAL A 28 -13.20 14.97 10.29
N GLU A 29 -13.66 16.19 10.52
CA GLU A 29 -15.10 16.51 10.53
C GLU A 29 -15.78 16.49 9.14
N ASP A 30 -15.03 16.62 8.04
CA ASP A 30 -15.61 16.70 6.69
C ASP A 30 -15.91 15.33 6.06
N ARG A 31 -15.35 14.23 6.59
CA ARG A 31 -15.42 12.90 5.93
C ARG A 31 -16.58 12.00 6.33
N GLY A 32 -17.53 12.43 7.18
CA GLY A 32 -18.79 11.70 7.38
C GLY A 32 -18.62 10.20 7.71
N VAL A 33 -17.56 9.82 8.43
CA VAL A 33 -17.30 8.43 8.80
C VAL A 33 -18.39 7.98 9.77
N SER A 34 -19.29 7.12 9.29
CA SER A 34 -20.34 6.52 10.11
C SER A 34 -19.70 5.58 11.12
N ARG A 35 -19.90 5.85 12.42
CA ARG A 35 -19.49 4.97 13.51
C ARG A 35 -20.04 3.56 13.25
N GLY A 36 -19.13 2.58 13.19
CA GLY A 36 -19.46 1.16 13.12
C GLY A 36 -20.27 0.68 14.33
N PRO A 37 -20.81 -0.55 14.27
CA PRO A 37 -21.80 -1.04 15.22
C PRO A 37 -21.24 -1.12 16.66
N ASP A 38 -22.10 -0.75 17.61
CA ASP A 38 -21.92 -0.76 19.07
C ASP A 38 -21.03 -1.91 19.59
N LEU A 39 -19.76 -1.61 19.82
CA LEU A 39 -18.93 -2.40 20.72
C LEU A 39 -19.47 -2.19 22.14
N ARG A 40 -20.07 -3.23 22.71
CA ARG A 40 -20.56 -3.19 24.10
C ARG A 40 -19.36 -2.95 25.03
N PRO A 41 -19.47 -2.05 26.02
CA PRO A 41 -18.44 -1.86 27.03
C PRO A 41 -18.14 -3.19 27.75
N LEU A 42 -16.86 -3.56 27.83
CA LEU A 42 -16.41 -4.70 28.63
C LEU A 42 -16.64 -4.40 30.11
N GLU A 43 -17.33 -5.31 30.81
CA GLU A 43 -17.60 -5.17 32.25
C GLU A 43 -16.29 -5.37 33.07
N PRO A 44 -16.13 -4.67 34.21
CA PRO A 44 -14.94 -4.82 35.04
C PRO A 44 -14.90 -6.22 35.66
N GLY A 45 -13.96 -7.06 35.20
CA GLY A 45 -13.69 -8.38 35.77
C GLY A 45 -13.64 -9.53 34.76
N GLU A 46 -13.94 -9.28 33.49
CA GLU A 46 -13.88 -10.30 32.44
C GLU A 46 -12.46 -10.38 31.87
N THR A 47 -11.69 -11.41 32.25
CA THR A 47 -10.40 -11.70 31.62
C THR A 47 -10.65 -12.42 30.30
N PRO A 48 -10.15 -11.90 29.17
CA PRO A 48 -10.28 -12.59 27.89
C PRO A 48 -9.58 -13.95 27.98
N ARG A 49 -10.34 -15.03 27.77
CA ARG A 49 -9.79 -16.37 27.61
C ARG A 49 -9.23 -16.49 26.20
N PHE A 50 -7.92 -16.36 26.07
CA PHE A 50 -7.21 -16.76 24.86
C PHE A 50 -7.00 -18.28 24.91
N ASP A 51 -7.68 -19.02 24.04
CA ASP A 51 -7.45 -20.45 23.85
C ASP A 51 -6.06 -20.67 23.22
N ALA A 52 -5.12 -21.19 24.02
CA ALA A 52 -3.73 -21.44 23.64
C ALA A 52 -3.56 -22.54 22.56
N ALA A 53 -4.64 -23.08 22.01
CA ALA A 53 -4.62 -24.17 21.05
C ALA A 53 -4.47 -23.73 19.58
N LEU A 54 -4.44 -22.43 19.29
CA LEU A 54 -4.33 -21.88 17.92
C LEU A 54 -3.00 -21.18 17.62
N LEU A 55 -2.00 -21.31 18.49
CA LEU A 55 -0.68 -20.74 18.21
C LEU A 55 0.03 -21.55 17.11
N PRO A 56 0.52 -20.92 16.02
CA PRO A 56 1.30 -21.61 15.01
C PRO A 56 2.58 -22.21 15.62
N PRO A 57 3.11 -23.32 15.07
CA PRO A 57 4.32 -23.94 15.58
C PRO A 57 5.48 -22.94 15.55
N SER A 58 6.18 -22.79 16.69
CA SER A 58 7.36 -21.95 16.83
C SER A 58 8.36 -22.20 15.70
N VAL A 59 8.57 -21.19 14.86
CA VAL A 59 9.67 -21.15 13.92
C VAL A 59 10.97 -21.12 14.74
N ALA A 60 11.82 -22.13 14.56
CA ALA A 60 13.11 -22.19 15.23
C ALA A 60 13.96 -20.96 14.89
N PRO A 61 14.73 -20.40 15.85
CA PRO A 61 15.57 -19.25 15.58
C PRO A 61 16.63 -19.60 14.54
N THR A 62 16.60 -18.93 13.39
CA THR A 62 17.71 -18.95 12.43
C THR A 62 18.94 -18.36 13.11
N SER A 63 20.05 -19.11 13.08
CA SER A 63 21.32 -18.67 13.67
C SER A 63 21.74 -17.31 13.12
N PRO A 64 22.35 -16.45 13.96
CA PRO A 64 22.88 -15.17 13.50
C PRO A 64 23.96 -15.38 12.42
N PRO A 65 24.07 -14.47 11.44
CA PRO A 65 25.11 -14.56 10.41
C PRO A 65 26.51 -14.47 11.04
N ASP A 66 27.42 -15.26 10.47
CA ASP A 66 28.81 -15.39 10.91
C ASP A 66 29.58 -14.08 10.69
N PRO A 67 30.17 -13.45 11.74
CA PRO A 67 30.85 -12.16 11.62
C PRO A 67 32.15 -12.23 10.81
N ASP A 68 32.65 -13.42 10.46
CA ASP A 68 33.85 -13.61 9.64
C ASP A 68 33.57 -13.66 8.13
N GLN A 69 32.30 -13.59 7.69
CA GLN A 69 31.99 -13.36 6.28
C GLN A 69 32.16 -11.86 5.96
N GLY A 70 33.40 -11.50 5.61
CA GLY A 70 33.70 -10.20 5.01
C GLY A 70 32.79 -9.92 3.81
N PRO A 71 32.56 -8.63 3.46
CA PRO A 71 31.66 -8.26 2.39
C PRO A 71 32.06 -9.00 1.11
N SER A 72 31.12 -9.74 0.52
CA SER A 72 31.32 -10.31 -0.81
C SER A 72 31.79 -9.19 -1.75
N PRO A 73 32.82 -9.44 -2.57
CA PRO A 73 33.29 -8.43 -3.52
C PRO A 73 32.10 -8.00 -4.37
N ALA A 74 31.82 -6.70 -4.35
CA ALA A 74 30.80 -6.09 -5.19
C ALA A 74 31.07 -6.55 -6.62
N THR A 75 30.21 -7.42 -7.12
CA THR A 75 30.23 -7.79 -8.53
C THR A 75 29.86 -6.53 -9.28
N GLU A 76 30.84 -5.96 -9.97
CA GLU A 76 30.68 -4.79 -10.82
C GLU A 76 29.48 -5.05 -11.74
N PRO A 77 28.44 -4.20 -11.73
CA PRO A 77 27.27 -4.41 -12.57
C PRO A 77 27.75 -4.41 -14.03
N PRO A 78 27.32 -5.38 -14.85
CA PRO A 78 27.68 -5.39 -16.26
C PRO A 78 27.25 -4.07 -16.89
N LEU A 79 28.18 -3.44 -17.62
CA LEU A 79 27.92 -2.28 -18.46
C LEU A 79 26.67 -2.55 -19.32
N VAL A 80 25.55 -1.96 -18.93
CA VAL A 80 24.31 -2.06 -19.69
C VAL A 80 24.55 -1.35 -21.03
N PRO A 81 24.45 -2.04 -22.17
CA PRO A 81 24.56 -1.40 -23.45
C PRO A 81 23.43 -0.38 -23.59
N THR A 82 23.79 0.88 -23.82
CA THR A 82 22.87 1.96 -24.19
C THR A 82 22.00 1.49 -25.36
N ALA A 83 20.71 1.31 -25.11
CA ALA A 83 19.74 1.02 -26.14
C ALA A 83 19.73 2.15 -27.18
N PRO A 84 19.63 1.83 -28.48
CA PRO A 84 19.46 2.85 -29.52
C PRO A 84 18.15 3.63 -29.29
N PRO A 85 18.06 4.89 -29.75
CA PRO A 85 16.84 5.66 -29.67
C PRO A 85 15.71 4.91 -30.37
N THR A 86 14.66 4.58 -29.62
CA THR A 86 13.42 4.05 -30.17
C THR A 86 12.68 5.20 -30.84
N ASP A 87 12.36 5.04 -32.12
CA ASP A 87 11.54 5.96 -32.89
C ASP A 87 10.22 6.22 -32.14
N ALA A 88 9.82 7.49 -32.10
CA ALA A 88 8.57 7.91 -31.49
C ALA A 88 7.39 7.22 -32.20
N PRO A 89 6.37 6.76 -31.45
CA PRO A 89 5.19 6.17 -32.06
C PRO A 89 4.47 7.18 -32.97
N ASP A 90 4.09 6.72 -34.15
CA ASP A 90 3.28 7.48 -35.09
C ASP A 90 1.98 7.96 -34.43
N PRO A 91 1.50 9.18 -34.75
CA PRO A 91 0.24 9.69 -34.23
C PRO A 91 -0.92 8.80 -34.72
N PRO A 92 -1.97 8.62 -33.89
CA PRO A 92 -3.13 7.82 -34.26
C PRO A 92 -3.83 8.40 -35.50
N ASP A 93 -4.16 7.52 -36.46
CA ASP A 93 -4.96 7.83 -37.64
C ASP A 93 -6.29 8.48 -37.23
N VAL A 94 -6.47 9.73 -37.65
CA VAL A 94 -7.72 10.47 -37.46
C VAL A 94 -8.76 9.89 -38.43
N PRO A 95 -9.90 9.36 -37.95
CA PRO A 95 -10.91 8.78 -38.83
C PRO A 95 -11.48 9.83 -39.79
N ASP A 96 -11.61 9.42 -41.06
CA ASP A 96 -12.11 10.25 -42.15
C ASP A 96 -13.56 10.72 -41.87
N PRO A 97 -13.83 12.05 -41.79
CA PRO A 97 -15.15 12.59 -41.50
C PRO A 97 -16.17 12.39 -42.65
N SER A 98 -15.78 11.77 -43.76
CA SER A 98 -16.62 11.64 -44.97
C SER A 98 -17.40 10.33 -45.04
N ALA A 99 -17.20 9.39 -44.11
CA ALA A 99 -17.96 8.14 -44.05
C ALA A 99 -19.35 8.38 -43.43
N VAL A 100 -20.29 8.90 -44.22
CA VAL A 100 -21.71 8.94 -43.85
C VAL A 100 -22.34 7.58 -44.19
N PRO A 101 -22.71 6.75 -43.20
CA PRO A 101 -23.38 5.49 -43.48
C PRO A 101 -24.76 5.77 -44.09
N SER A 102 -25.03 5.13 -45.23
CA SER A 102 -26.33 5.19 -45.89
C SER A 102 -27.40 4.62 -44.96
N ALA A 103 -28.39 5.44 -44.63
CA ALA A 103 -29.51 5.07 -43.77
C ALA A 103 -30.28 3.88 -44.38
N GLN A 104 -30.26 2.74 -43.68
CA GLN A 104 -31.13 1.61 -44.01
C GLN A 104 -32.59 1.94 -43.61
N PRO A 105 -33.58 1.43 -44.35
CA PRO A 105 -35.00 1.60 -44.00
C PRO A 105 -35.30 0.97 -42.63
N PRO A 106 -36.25 1.54 -41.86
CA PRO A 106 -36.57 1.04 -40.53
C PRO A 106 -37.11 -0.39 -40.62
N GLU A 107 -36.47 -1.31 -39.91
CA GLU A 107 -36.97 -2.67 -39.73
C GLU A 107 -38.32 -2.63 -38.97
N PRO A 108 -39.23 -3.58 -39.26
CA PRO A 108 -40.48 -3.70 -38.53
C PRO A 108 -40.20 -3.94 -37.05
N ASP A 109 -40.96 -3.25 -36.20
CA ASP A 109 -40.91 -3.27 -34.73
C ASP A 109 -41.14 -4.70 -34.20
N GLN A 110 -40.06 -5.47 -34.16
CA GLN A 110 -39.98 -6.72 -33.42
C GLN A 110 -39.81 -6.29 -31.97
N GLY A 111 -40.91 -6.37 -31.20
CA GLY A 111 -40.90 -6.04 -29.77
C GLY A 111 -39.70 -6.68 -29.04
N PRO A 112 -39.29 -6.10 -27.90
CA PRO A 112 -38.02 -6.42 -27.27
C PRO A 112 -37.84 -7.94 -27.15
N PRO A 113 -36.70 -8.48 -27.61
CA PRO A 113 -36.44 -9.91 -27.48
C PRO A 113 -36.60 -10.29 -26.00
N PRO A 114 -37.14 -11.49 -25.70
CA PRO A 114 -37.21 -11.97 -24.33
C PRO A 114 -35.83 -11.83 -23.71
N ALA A 115 -35.74 -11.19 -22.54
CA ALA A 115 -34.48 -10.98 -21.85
C ALA A 115 -33.77 -12.32 -21.73
N THR A 116 -32.71 -12.51 -22.52
CA THR A 116 -31.82 -13.65 -22.37
C THR A 116 -31.29 -13.57 -20.95
N GLU A 117 -31.53 -14.61 -20.14
CA GLU A 117 -30.90 -14.69 -18.82
C GLU A 117 -29.40 -14.39 -18.99
N PRO A 118 -28.85 -13.42 -18.25
CA PRO A 118 -27.43 -13.14 -18.33
C PRO A 118 -26.68 -14.45 -18.06
N PRO A 119 -25.60 -14.74 -18.81
CA PRO A 119 -24.78 -15.91 -18.54
C PRO A 119 -24.40 -15.91 -17.06
N PRO A 120 -24.41 -17.08 -16.39
CA PRO A 120 -24.05 -17.15 -14.98
C PRO A 120 -22.69 -16.48 -14.80
N GLU A 121 -22.62 -15.50 -13.89
CA GLU A 121 -21.38 -14.83 -13.56
C GLU A 121 -20.33 -15.89 -13.17
N PRO A 122 -19.06 -15.76 -13.62
CA PRO A 122 -18.04 -16.73 -13.30
C PRO A 122 -17.87 -16.81 -11.77
N GLU A 123 -18.29 -17.94 -11.18
CA GLU A 123 -18.06 -18.24 -9.78
C GLU A 123 -16.56 -18.44 -9.57
N CYS A 124 -15.94 -17.63 -8.70
CA CYS A 124 -14.58 -17.90 -8.27
C CYS A 124 -14.56 -19.18 -7.41
N ARG A 125 -13.48 -19.96 -7.51
CA ARG A 125 -13.19 -21.10 -6.63
C ARG A 125 -11.87 -20.94 -5.89
N THR A 126 -10.93 -20.19 -6.47
CA THR A 126 -9.68 -19.77 -5.86
C THR A 126 -9.45 -18.27 -6.10
N ASP A 127 -8.51 -17.68 -5.36
CA ASP A 127 -8.14 -16.26 -5.54
C ASP A 127 -7.63 -15.98 -6.97
N ASP A 128 -7.03 -16.98 -7.63
CA ASP A 128 -6.55 -16.88 -9.01
C ASP A 128 -7.70 -16.65 -10.02
N ASP A 129 -8.92 -17.08 -9.70
CA ASP A 129 -10.09 -16.91 -10.57
C ASP A 129 -10.56 -15.45 -10.64
N CYS A 130 -10.13 -14.60 -9.70
CA CYS A 130 -10.57 -13.22 -9.60
C CYS A 130 -9.85 -12.25 -10.54
N GLY A 131 -8.81 -12.71 -11.25
CA GLY A 131 -8.15 -11.97 -12.33
C GLY A 131 -7.38 -10.70 -11.91
N ALA A 132 -7.52 -10.25 -10.67
CA ALA A 132 -6.82 -9.14 -10.07
C ALA A 132 -6.09 -9.60 -8.80
N ALA A 133 -4.85 -9.17 -8.62
CA ALA A 133 -4.01 -9.64 -7.52
C ALA A 133 -4.46 -9.11 -6.14
N ASP A 134 -5.25 -8.03 -6.13
CA ASP A 134 -5.91 -7.46 -4.97
C ASP A 134 -7.33 -8.01 -4.77
N MET A 135 -7.69 -9.15 -5.35
CA MET A 135 -8.99 -9.80 -5.12
C MET A 135 -8.83 -11.19 -4.50
N LEU A 136 -9.70 -11.51 -3.55
CA LEU A 136 -9.82 -12.81 -2.89
C LEU A 136 -11.16 -13.44 -3.25
N CYS A 137 -11.17 -14.77 -3.36
CA CYS A 137 -12.40 -15.51 -3.54
C CYS A 137 -13.07 -15.81 -2.20
N PHE A 138 -14.18 -15.12 -1.92
CA PHE A 138 -15.05 -15.40 -0.78
C PHE A 138 -16.32 -16.10 -1.25
N GLY A 139 -16.30 -17.44 -1.16
CA GLY A 139 -17.41 -18.29 -1.60
C GLY A 139 -17.48 -18.35 -3.13
N THR A 140 -18.34 -17.54 -3.73
CA THR A 140 -18.51 -17.43 -5.19
C THR A 140 -18.26 -16.00 -5.70
N HIS A 141 -17.81 -15.10 -4.82
CA HIS A 141 -17.61 -13.68 -5.13
C HIS A 141 -16.15 -13.29 -4.94
N CYS A 142 -15.65 -12.52 -5.89
CA CYS A 142 -14.38 -11.83 -5.75
C CYS A 142 -14.57 -10.56 -4.93
N VAL A 143 -13.82 -10.42 -3.84
CA VAL A 143 -13.81 -9.24 -2.98
C VAL A 143 -12.40 -8.67 -2.92
N ILE A 144 -12.28 -7.36 -2.79
CA ILE A 144 -10.96 -6.72 -2.68
C ILE A 144 -10.28 -7.28 -1.42
N ASP A 145 -9.06 -7.83 -1.59
CA ASP A 145 -8.17 -8.21 -0.52
C ASP A 145 -7.87 -6.96 0.30
N PRO A 146 -8.43 -6.86 1.52
CA PRO A 146 -8.22 -5.66 2.30
C PRO A 146 -6.75 -5.55 2.77
N ALA A 147 -5.96 -6.63 2.72
CA ALA A 147 -4.53 -6.60 3.02
C ALA A 147 -3.65 -6.16 1.83
N ALA A 148 -4.18 -6.13 0.60
CA ALA A 148 -3.42 -5.72 -0.57
C ALA A 148 -3.44 -4.19 -0.76
N PRO A 149 -2.31 -3.57 -1.15
CA PRO A 149 -2.32 -2.18 -1.59
C PRO A 149 -3.14 -2.09 -2.88
N HIS A 150 -4.20 -1.29 -2.85
CA HIS A 150 -4.98 -0.93 -4.03
C HIS A 150 -4.65 0.50 -4.45
N GLN A 151 -4.68 0.77 -5.76
CA GLN A 151 -4.42 2.12 -6.27
C GLN A 151 -5.53 3.07 -5.80
N VAL A 152 -5.14 4.21 -5.22
CA VAL A 152 -6.06 5.28 -4.77
C VAL A 152 -5.79 6.62 -5.45
N GLY A 153 -4.76 6.71 -6.29
CA GLY A 153 -4.42 7.90 -7.05
C GLY A 153 -3.15 7.71 -7.87
N GLU A 154 -2.65 8.78 -8.49
CA GLU A 154 -1.34 8.78 -9.14
C GLU A 154 -0.21 8.90 -8.11
N GLY A 155 0.94 8.28 -8.36
CA GLY A 155 2.08 8.40 -7.46
C GLY A 155 3.35 7.74 -7.95
N ALA A 156 4.36 7.69 -7.07
CA ALA A 156 5.65 7.11 -7.38
C ALA A 156 5.59 5.61 -7.69
N CYS A 157 4.57 4.91 -7.21
CA CYS A 157 4.39 3.47 -7.39
C CYS A 157 3.45 3.10 -8.55
N THR A 158 2.88 4.06 -9.27
CA THR A 158 1.84 3.79 -10.28
C THR A 158 2.38 3.65 -11.71
N ASN A 159 3.69 3.48 -11.88
CA ASN A 159 4.25 3.09 -13.18
C ASN A 159 4.13 1.58 -13.39
N ASP A 160 4.10 1.10 -14.64
CA ASP A 160 3.82 -0.31 -14.95
C ASP A 160 4.71 -1.31 -14.20
N ALA A 161 5.99 -0.97 -13.98
CA ALA A 161 6.93 -1.85 -13.28
C ALA A 161 6.60 -1.95 -11.78
N ASP A 162 6.38 -0.82 -11.12
CA ASP A 162 6.05 -0.78 -9.70
C ASP A 162 4.63 -1.26 -9.44
N ASP A 163 3.67 -0.92 -10.29
CA ASP A 163 2.28 -1.31 -10.16
C ASP A 163 2.10 -2.84 -10.19
N THR A 164 2.86 -3.51 -11.07
CA THR A 164 2.89 -4.97 -11.09
C THR A 164 3.37 -5.53 -9.75
N VAL A 165 4.48 -5.00 -9.22
CA VAL A 165 5.03 -5.43 -7.92
C VAL A 165 4.05 -5.13 -6.78
N MET A 166 3.47 -3.92 -6.75
CA MET A 166 2.49 -3.48 -5.74
C MET A 166 1.27 -4.41 -5.70
N ARG A 167 0.76 -4.81 -6.85
CA ARG A 167 -0.41 -5.69 -6.94
C ARG A 167 -0.06 -7.15 -6.63
N GLU A 168 1.02 -7.68 -7.19
CA GLU A 168 1.33 -9.12 -7.10
C GLU A 168 2.00 -9.53 -5.79
N ASN A 169 2.62 -8.59 -5.08
CA ASN A 169 3.34 -8.90 -3.85
C ASN A 169 2.38 -9.03 -2.66
N ARG A 170 1.83 -10.22 -2.43
CA ARG A 170 0.98 -10.52 -1.25
C ARG A 170 1.72 -10.46 0.10
N ARG A 171 3.01 -10.10 0.11
CA ARG A 171 3.89 -10.13 1.29
C ARG A 171 4.24 -8.74 1.81
N TRP A 172 3.45 -7.71 1.50
CA TRP A 172 3.72 -6.33 1.96
C TRP A 172 3.89 -6.23 3.47
N ARG A 173 3.07 -6.95 4.24
CA ARG A 173 3.22 -7.09 5.69
C ARG A 173 4.57 -7.68 6.10
N ASP A 174 4.98 -8.79 5.47
CA ASP A 174 6.27 -9.42 5.75
C ASP A 174 7.43 -8.47 5.39
N VAL A 175 7.32 -7.73 4.29
CA VAL A 175 8.32 -6.77 3.84
C VAL A 175 8.44 -5.61 4.82
N GLY A 176 7.30 -5.02 5.24
CA GLY A 176 7.24 -3.92 6.19
C GLY A 176 7.86 -4.30 7.52
N SER A 177 7.38 -5.38 8.14
CA SER A 177 7.88 -5.90 9.40
C SER A 177 9.34 -6.34 9.31
N ALA A 178 9.75 -7.10 8.30
CA ALA A 178 11.14 -7.54 8.16
C ALA A 178 12.10 -6.37 7.96
N CYS A 179 11.76 -5.40 7.10
CA CYS A 179 12.61 -4.23 6.87
C CYS A 179 12.62 -3.28 8.06
N GLY A 180 11.50 -3.12 8.76
CA GLY A 180 11.46 -2.38 10.02
C GLY A 180 12.34 -3.03 11.08
N LEU A 181 12.16 -4.32 11.34
CA LEU A 181 12.96 -5.05 12.32
C LEU A 181 14.46 -5.03 12.00
N ALA A 182 14.82 -5.22 10.72
CA ALA A 182 16.22 -5.17 10.28
C ALA A 182 16.86 -3.78 10.49
N CYS A 183 16.06 -2.72 10.46
CA CYS A 183 16.51 -1.34 10.62
C CYS A 183 16.28 -0.74 12.02
N LEU A 184 15.74 -1.49 12.98
CA LEU A 184 15.54 -1.05 14.37
C LEU A 184 16.82 -0.49 14.99
N GLY A 185 17.96 -1.15 14.78
CA GLY A 185 19.27 -0.72 15.30
C GLY A 185 19.77 0.60 14.71
N GLN A 186 19.21 1.03 13.58
CA GLN A 186 19.49 2.33 12.96
C GLN A 186 18.40 3.36 13.25
N MET A 187 17.63 3.19 14.33
CA MET A 187 16.50 4.06 14.70
C MET A 187 15.44 4.13 13.60
N MET A 188 15.20 3.03 12.87
CA MET A 188 14.23 3.00 11.77
C MET A 188 14.52 4.05 10.69
N GLN A 189 15.78 4.41 10.49
CA GLN A 189 16.15 5.44 9.51
C GLN A 189 15.68 5.07 8.10
N GLN A 190 15.00 6.02 7.47
CA GLN A 190 14.46 5.94 6.12
C GLN A 190 15.41 5.30 5.09
N PRO A 191 16.70 5.70 4.98
CA PRO A 191 17.61 5.10 4.01
C PRO A 191 17.82 3.59 4.17
N CYS A 192 17.86 3.09 5.41
CA CYS A 192 18.00 1.65 5.68
C CYS A 192 16.77 0.90 5.22
N VAL A 193 15.58 1.39 5.60
CA VAL A 193 14.31 0.75 5.28
C VAL A 193 14.08 0.76 3.77
N ASN A 194 14.31 1.89 3.11
CA ASN A 194 14.19 2.02 1.66
C ASN A 194 15.10 1.00 0.93
N ALA A 195 16.36 0.89 1.32
CA ALA A 195 17.30 -0.05 0.72
C ALA A 195 16.85 -1.52 0.92
N CYS A 196 16.33 -1.84 2.10
CA CYS A 196 15.74 -3.16 2.37
C CYS A 196 14.52 -3.43 1.47
N VAL A 197 13.59 -2.47 1.37
CA VAL A 197 12.38 -2.59 0.54
C VAL A 197 12.75 -2.81 -0.93
N VAL A 198 13.67 -2.02 -1.49
CA VAL A 198 14.18 -2.22 -2.86
C VAL A 198 14.69 -3.65 -3.04
N THR A 199 15.49 -4.12 -2.08
CA THR A 199 16.13 -5.45 -2.15
C THR A 199 15.10 -6.58 -2.09
N GLN A 200 14.05 -6.44 -1.27
CA GLN A 200 13.05 -7.48 -1.07
C GLN A 200 11.97 -7.50 -2.16
N THR A 201 11.71 -6.36 -2.82
CA THR A 201 10.54 -6.22 -3.70
C THR A 201 10.90 -5.96 -5.15
N GLY A 202 12.09 -5.39 -5.42
CA GLY A 202 12.45 -4.92 -6.75
C GLY A 202 11.78 -3.61 -7.17
N LEU A 203 11.04 -2.95 -6.25
CA LEU A 203 10.46 -1.64 -6.51
C LEU A 203 11.51 -0.62 -6.95
N SER A 204 11.08 0.33 -7.78
CA SER A 204 11.86 1.50 -8.13
C SER A 204 12.26 2.28 -6.87
N ALA A 205 13.40 2.96 -6.94
CA ALA A 205 13.91 3.75 -5.82
C ALA A 205 12.92 4.84 -5.34
N ARG A 206 12.04 5.33 -6.23
CA ARG A 206 11.01 6.31 -5.85
C ARG A 206 9.86 5.64 -5.10
N CYS A 207 9.32 4.54 -5.64
CA CYS A 207 8.24 3.82 -4.97
C CYS A 207 8.69 3.23 -3.63
N SER A 208 9.85 2.59 -3.59
CA SER A 208 10.44 2.09 -2.34
C SER A 208 10.67 3.21 -1.32
N GLY A 209 10.95 4.43 -1.80
CA GLY A 209 11.08 5.62 -0.96
C GLY A 209 9.78 6.02 -0.29
N CYS A 210 8.64 5.90 -0.99
CA CYS A 210 7.32 6.12 -0.41
C CYS A 210 6.93 5.02 0.58
N TYR A 211 7.19 3.76 0.23
CA TYR A 211 6.86 2.63 1.10
C TYR A 211 7.75 2.59 2.35
N GLY A 212 9.06 2.77 2.22
CA GLY A 212 9.92 2.86 3.40
C GLY A 212 9.67 4.15 4.20
N ALA A 213 9.35 5.26 3.52
CA ALA A 213 8.48 6.38 3.95
C ALA A 213 7.55 6.04 5.12
N TRP A 214 6.63 5.18 4.76
CA TRP A 214 5.56 4.70 5.60
C TRP A 214 6.05 3.74 6.68
N VAL A 215 6.84 2.72 6.34
CA VAL A 215 7.36 1.74 7.32
C VAL A 215 8.12 2.41 8.47
N SER A 216 9.00 3.39 8.19
CA SER A 216 9.66 4.11 9.29
C SER A 216 8.71 5.02 10.06
N CYS A 217 7.68 5.59 9.42
CA CYS A 217 6.65 6.35 10.13
C CYS A 217 5.94 5.45 11.15
N VAL A 218 5.50 4.25 10.74
CA VAL A 218 4.86 3.27 11.62
C VAL A 218 5.80 2.88 12.75
N GLY A 219 7.06 2.54 12.44
CA GLY A 219 8.06 2.18 13.46
C GLY A 219 8.48 3.32 14.39
N ALA A 220 8.29 4.59 14.00
CA ALA A 220 8.64 5.74 14.84
C ALA A 220 7.46 6.23 15.69
N LEU A 221 6.26 6.26 15.12
CA LEU A 221 5.07 6.88 15.74
C LEU A 221 4.08 5.86 16.29
N CYS A 222 4.03 4.67 15.69
CA CYS A 222 3.03 3.65 15.98
C CYS A 222 3.61 2.33 16.52
N ILE A 223 4.92 2.25 16.78
CA ILE A 223 5.56 1.00 17.25
C ILE A 223 4.97 0.45 18.55
N ILE A 224 4.45 1.30 19.43
CA ILE A 224 3.82 0.83 20.67
C ILE A 224 2.50 0.10 20.40
N PRO A 225 1.50 0.71 19.71
CA PRO A 225 0.28 -0.01 19.37
C PRO A 225 0.51 -1.15 18.37
N CYS A 226 1.54 -1.07 17.54
CA CYS A 226 1.81 -2.01 16.45
C CYS A 226 2.78 -3.16 16.79
N GLY A 227 3.64 -3.00 17.79
CA GLY A 227 4.80 -3.87 18.04
C GLY A 227 4.51 -5.27 18.55
N PHE A 228 3.31 -5.51 19.10
CA PHE A 228 2.92 -6.82 19.64
C PHE A 228 1.78 -7.48 18.87
N ASN A 229 1.01 -6.70 18.14
CA ASN A 229 -0.07 -7.16 17.28
C ASN A 229 -0.27 -6.11 16.19
N ASP A 230 0.26 -6.42 15.02
CA ASP A 230 0.25 -5.60 13.81
C ASP A 230 -1.15 -5.38 13.25
N ASP A 231 -2.09 -6.27 13.58
CA ASP A 231 -3.50 -6.21 13.19
C ASP A 231 -4.39 -5.65 14.31
N ALA A 232 -3.80 -5.12 15.40
CA ALA A 232 -4.57 -4.50 16.47
C ALA A 232 -5.27 -3.23 15.95
N VAL A 233 -6.52 -3.02 16.38
CA VAL A 233 -7.31 -1.82 16.06
C VAL A 233 -6.53 -0.54 16.37
N ASP A 234 -5.84 -0.48 17.53
CA ASP A 234 -5.02 0.66 17.91
C ASP A 234 -3.83 0.91 16.95
N CYS A 235 -3.29 -0.15 16.34
CA CYS A 235 -2.23 -0.03 15.34
C CYS A 235 -2.78 0.58 14.05
N ALA A 236 -3.90 0.03 13.56
CA ALA A 236 -4.58 0.54 12.38
C ALA A 236 -4.95 2.01 12.54
N GLU A 237 -5.61 2.38 13.65
CA GLU A 237 -5.99 3.78 13.93
C GLU A 237 -4.77 4.73 14.00
N CYS A 238 -3.67 4.28 14.62
CA CYS A 238 -2.45 5.07 14.67
C CYS A 238 -1.88 5.33 13.27
N ARG A 239 -1.82 4.29 12.44
CA ARG A 239 -1.26 4.34 11.09
C ARG A 239 -2.13 5.17 10.16
N GLU A 240 -3.43 4.93 10.13
CA GLU A 240 -4.39 5.69 9.33
C GLU A 240 -4.28 7.19 9.62
N ARG A 241 -4.16 7.54 10.90
CA ARG A 241 -4.06 8.93 11.33
C ARG A 241 -2.73 9.60 11.00
N LEU A 242 -1.61 8.86 11.08
CA LEU A 242 -0.26 9.47 11.10
C LEU A 242 0.60 9.14 9.88
N CYS A 243 0.38 7.99 9.24
CA CYS A 243 1.31 7.42 8.27
C CYS A 243 0.68 7.11 6.91
N ASP A 244 -0.59 6.70 6.86
CA ASP A 244 -1.21 6.19 5.63
C ASP A 244 -1.41 7.31 4.58
N VAL A 245 -1.92 8.48 4.97
CA VAL A 245 -2.12 9.61 4.04
C VAL A 245 -0.84 10.03 3.30
N PRO A 246 0.33 10.17 3.97
CA PRO A 246 1.61 10.38 3.27
C PRO A 246 1.96 9.29 2.25
N LEU A 247 1.67 8.02 2.54
CA LEU A 247 1.90 6.92 1.60
C LEU A 247 0.99 7.05 0.39
N GLU A 248 -0.29 7.32 0.59
CA GLU A 248 -1.26 7.47 -0.49
C GLU A 248 -0.86 8.59 -1.45
N ILE A 249 -0.47 9.74 -0.90
CA ILE A 249 -0.04 10.90 -1.70
C ILE A 249 1.29 10.63 -2.41
N CYS A 250 2.22 9.94 -1.77
CA CYS A 250 3.54 9.69 -2.34
C CYS A 250 3.52 8.54 -3.36
N GLY A 251 2.92 7.42 -2.99
CA GLY A 251 2.93 6.16 -3.72
C GLY A 251 1.76 6.01 -4.69
N GLY A 252 0.60 6.61 -4.42
CA GLY A 252 -0.62 6.41 -5.20
C GLY A 252 -1.41 5.14 -4.81
N PHE A 253 -1.05 4.51 -3.69
CA PHE A 253 -1.69 3.29 -3.19
C PHE A 253 -2.14 3.45 -1.74
N ALA A 254 -3.25 2.81 -1.40
CA ALA A 254 -3.68 2.64 -0.03
C ALA A 254 -2.62 1.87 0.76
N ALA A 255 -2.47 2.23 2.03
CA ALA A 255 -1.61 1.51 2.94
C ALA A 255 -2.11 0.08 3.13
N PRO A 256 -1.21 -0.91 3.23
CA PRO A 256 -1.61 -2.28 3.61
C PRO A 256 -2.24 -2.26 4.99
N LEU A 257 -3.31 -3.01 5.27
CA LEU A 257 -3.93 -3.01 6.59
C LEU A 257 -3.04 -3.55 7.71
N ALA A 258 -2.00 -4.32 7.37
CA ALA A 258 -1.03 -4.86 8.32
C ALA A 258 0.40 -4.35 8.01
N TRP A 259 1.25 -4.19 9.03
CA TRP A 259 2.58 -3.56 8.91
C TRP A 259 3.74 -4.54 9.11
#